data_AF-A0A7W0MFM1-F1
#
_entry.id   AF-A0A7W0MFM1-F1
#
_cell.length_a   1.000
_cell.length_b   1.000
_cell.length_c   1.000
_cell.angle_alpha   90.00
_cell.angle_beta   90.00
_cell.angle_gamma   90.00
#
_symmetry.space_group_name_H-M   'P 1'
#
loop_
_entity.id
_entity.type
_entity.pdbx_description
1 polymer ?
#
loop_
_entity_poly.entity_id
_entity_poly.type
_entity_poly.pdbx_seq_one_letter_code
_entity_poly.pdbx_strand_id
1 'polypeptide(L)'
;MRAWKLNFVVAALLLPVSSAVALAQTQAAMNKEACAESSKADAEMNTVYQQILRERQADALLIRKLRAAQRTWITYRDAHLGALYPAANPQREYGSAYPACRCTALAAATKLRTEELRQWTGDGAAEEGDVCAGSTRRARTDATAAPGVGKYEQADSVFRKRWTLVEMEGRSFATGAPYLEFNVKQGRFSGSSGCNRISGGYRVGFSPGGDDLGITPVATTKRACADAEAQQVETNFLKALEATTRFQVEGDVVRLYATNDRPLLTFRVGAMETSNVTAMDSVKGTVTYLQRIALAPGATVEVKLLDVSRADAPSVTIAEQVIKPAGQQVPIAFELRSDPRRIDERHRYALRVRILEGR
;
A
#
# COMPACT_ATOMS: atom_id res chain seq x y z
N MET A 1 -41.47 -70.06 7.07
CA MET A 1 -41.58 -68.67 7.60
C MET A 1 -40.15 -68.18 7.79
N ARG A 2 -39.59 -67.15 7.16
CA ARG A 2 -40.09 -65.91 6.54
C ARG A 2 -39.18 -65.58 5.35
N ALA A 3 -39.75 -65.21 4.21
CA ALA A 3 -39.02 -64.65 3.08
C ALA A 3 -39.08 -63.11 3.18
N TRP A 4 -37.93 -62.45 3.15
CA TRP A 4 -37.81 -60.99 3.25
C TRP A 4 -37.80 -60.41 1.83
N LYS A 5 -38.79 -59.60 1.47
CA LYS A 5 -38.85 -58.88 0.20
C LYS A 5 -38.10 -57.55 0.35
N LEU A 6 -37.02 -57.37 -0.43
CA LEU A 6 -36.37 -56.08 -0.63
C LEU A 6 -37.19 -55.25 -1.63
N ASN A 7 -37.69 -54.08 -1.21
CA ASN A 7 -38.27 -53.09 -2.09
C ASN A 7 -37.15 -52.20 -2.65
N PHE A 8 -36.89 -52.30 -3.96
CA PHE A 8 -36.09 -51.32 -4.69
C PHE A 8 -36.97 -50.11 -5.04
N VAL A 9 -36.63 -48.93 -4.49
CA VAL A 9 -37.19 -47.65 -4.95
C VAL A 9 -36.25 -47.10 -6.02
N VAL A 10 -36.72 -47.09 -7.27
CA VAL A 10 -36.02 -46.44 -8.39
C VAL A 10 -36.34 -44.94 -8.32
N ALA A 11 -35.38 -44.13 -7.87
CA ALA A 11 -35.46 -42.68 -7.95
C ALA A 11 -35.06 -42.22 -9.37
N ALA A 12 -36.04 -41.83 -10.17
CA ALA A 12 -35.81 -41.22 -11.48
C ALA A 12 -35.24 -39.79 -11.28
N LEU A 13 -33.95 -39.63 -11.55
CA LEU A 13 -33.27 -38.33 -11.57
C LEU A 13 -33.66 -37.59 -12.87
N LEU A 14 -34.66 -36.71 -12.79
CA LEU A 14 -34.96 -35.71 -13.80
C LEU A 14 -33.88 -34.62 -13.74
N LEU A 15 -32.91 -34.67 -14.65
CA LEU A 15 -31.99 -33.56 -14.91
C LEU A 15 -32.76 -32.43 -15.63
N PRO A 16 -32.85 -31.22 -15.06
CA PRO A 16 -33.45 -30.10 -15.77
C PRO A 16 -32.47 -29.65 -16.85
N VAL A 17 -32.87 -29.84 -18.12
CA VAL A 17 -32.24 -29.17 -19.26
C VAL A 17 -32.46 -27.67 -19.08
N SER A 18 -31.44 -26.98 -18.56
CA SER A 18 -31.45 -25.53 -18.47
C SER A 18 -31.19 -24.98 -19.87
N SER A 19 -32.27 -24.79 -20.64
CA SER A 19 -32.21 -24.01 -21.86
C SER A 19 -31.79 -22.58 -21.51
N ALA A 20 -30.56 -22.20 -21.89
CA ALA A 20 -30.11 -20.83 -21.83
C ALA A 20 -31.06 -19.98 -22.69
N VAL A 21 -31.95 -19.22 -22.05
CA VAL A 21 -32.78 -18.22 -22.73
C VAL A 21 -31.85 -17.08 -23.13
N ALA A 22 -31.44 -17.07 -24.39
CA ALA A 22 -30.83 -15.90 -25.00
C ALA A 22 -31.89 -14.78 -25.05
N LEU A 23 -31.81 -13.82 -24.14
CA LEU A 23 -32.67 -12.64 -24.16
C LEU A 23 -32.30 -11.80 -25.38
N ALA A 24 -33.09 -11.92 -26.46
CA ALA A 24 -33.01 -11.01 -27.59
C ALA A 24 -33.45 -9.61 -27.13
N GLN A 25 -32.49 -8.72 -26.83
CA GLN A 25 -32.79 -7.33 -26.49
C GLN A 25 -33.32 -6.58 -27.72
N THR A 26 -34.33 -5.74 -27.54
CA THR A 26 -34.84 -4.88 -28.61
C THR A 26 -33.87 -3.73 -28.89
N GLN A 27 -33.86 -3.20 -30.12
CA GLN A 27 -33.03 -2.04 -30.47
C GLN A 27 -33.31 -0.82 -29.57
N ALA A 28 -34.58 -0.61 -29.17
CA ALA A 28 -34.95 0.43 -28.22
C ALA A 28 -34.36 0.21 -26.82
N ALA A 29 -34.33 -1.05 -26.34
CA ALA A 29 -33.71 -1.40 -25.07
C ALA A 29 -32.19 -1.17 -25.12
N MET A 30 -31.52 -1.60 -26.20
CA MET A 30 -30.08 -1.40 -26.39
C MET A 30 -29.71 0.09 -26.44
N ASN A 31 -30.49 0.90 -27.16
CA ASN A 31 -30.30 2.36 -27.20
C ASN A 31 -30.41 2.99 -25.81
N LYS A 32 -31.42 2.58 -25.03
CA LYS A 32 -31.63 3.08 -23.67
C LYS A 32 -30.47 2.70 -22.76
N GLU A 33 -30.00 1.46 -22.83
CA GLU A 33 -28.89 0.96 -22.01
C GLU A 33 -27.58 1.68 -22.32
N ALA A 34 -27.23 1.85 -23.60
CA ALA A 34 -26.03 2.57 -24.02
C ALA A 34 -26.02 4.03 -23.51
N CYS A 35 -27.17 4.71 -23.56
CA CYS A 35 -27.28 6.09 -23.07
C CYS A 35 -27.31 6.17 -21.53
N ALA A 36 -27.80 5.14 -20.84
CA ALA A 36 -27.67 5.04 -19.38
C ALA A 36 -26.20 4.89 -18.96
N GLU A 37 -25.43 4.04 -19.65
CA GLU A 37 -23.99 3.89 -19.41
C GLU A 37 -23.21 5.18 -19.69
N SER A 38 -23.57 5.91 -20.76
CA SER A 38 -23.01 7.24 -21.02
C SER A 38 -23.29 8.24 -19.89
N SER A 39 -24.52 8.23 -19.34
CA SER A 39 -24.89 9.08 -18.21
C SER A 39 -24.11 8.72 -16.94
N LYS A 40 -23.86 7.43 -16.71
CA LYS A 40 -23.03 6.95 -15.59
C LYS A 40 -21.57 7.43 -15.72
N ALA A 41 -21.00 7.35 -16.92
CA ALA A 41 -19.65 7.86 -17.19
C ALA A 41 -19.55 9.37 -16.92
N ASP A 42 -20.56 10.16 -17.30
CA ASP A 42 -20.61 11.60 -17.04
C ASP A 42 -20.70 11.90 -15.53
N ALA A 43 -21.52 11.17 -14.78
CA ALA A 43 -21.62 11.30 -13.33
C ALA A 43 -20.28 11.00 -12.62
N GLU A 44 -19.56 9.98 -13.08
CA GLU A 44 -18.23 9.63 -12.57
C GLU A 44 -17.21 10.74 -12.86
N MET A 45 -17.13 11.22 -14.11
CA MET A 45 -16.25 12.33 -14.49
C MET A 45 -16.53 13.58 -13.64
N ASN A 46 -17.81 13.91 -13.43
CA ASN A 46 -18.22 15.05 -12.61
C ASN A 46 -17.82 14.85 -11.15
N THR A 47 -17.89 13.63 -10.62
CA THR A 47 -17.42 13.31 -9.26
C THR A 47 -15.93 13.60 -9.10
N VAL A 48 -15.10 13.13 -10.03
CA VAL A 48 -13.64 13.38 -10.05
C VAL A 48 -13.36 14.88 -10.21
N TYR A 49 -14.05 15.55 -11.13
CA TYR A 49 -13.89 16.99 -11.34
C TYR A 49 -14.21 17.80 -10.08
N GLN A 50 -15.32 17.50 -9.39
CA GLN A 50 -15.70 18.16 -8.14
C GLN A 50 -14.71 17.86 -7.01
N GLN A 51 -14.12 16.65 -6.97
CA GLN A 51 -13.05 16.33 -6.04
C GLN A 51 -11.84 17.26 -6.25
N ILE A 52 -11.37 17.43 -7.50
CA ILE A 52 -10.23 18.32 -7.80
C ILE A 52 -10.56 19.75 -7.36
N LEU A 53 -11.77 20.25 -7.64
CA LEU A 53 -12.18 21.59 -7.23
C LEU A 53 -12.16 21.78 -5.71
N ARG A 54 -12.59 20.78 -4.94
CA ARG A 54 -12.57 20.81 -3.46
C ARG A 54 -11.15 20.76 -2.91
N GLU A 55 -10.33 19.83 -3.39
CA GLU A 55 -8.96 19.64 -2.92
C GLU A 55 -8.04 20.81 -3.27
N ARG A 56 -8.30 21.49 -4.40
CA ARG A 56 -7.48 22.58 -4.92
C ARG A 56 -8.14 23.95 -4.76
N GLN A 57 -9.14 24.07 -3.89
CA GLN A 57 -9.92 25.31 -3.70
C GLN A 57 -9.07 26.53 -3.32
N ALA A 58 -7.89 26.32 -2.71
CA ALA A 58 -6.97 27.38 -2.34
C ALA A 58 -6.19 27.98 -3.54
N ASP A 59 -6.13 27.28 -4.67
CA ASP A 59 -5.36 27.68 -5.86
C ASP A 59 -6.29 28.27 -6.94
N ALA A 60 -6.65 29.54 -6.77
CA ALA A 60 -7.63 30.21 -7.64
C ALA A 60 -7.20 30.26 -9.12
N LEU A 61 -5.91 30.38 -9.39
CA LEU A 61 -5.38 30.44 -10.76
C LEU A 61 -5.53 29.10 -11.46
N LEU A 62 -5.14 28.01 -10.78
CA LEU A 62 -5.34 26.65 -11.26
C LEU A 62 -6.82 26.40 -11.57
N ILE A 63 -7.71 26.67 -10.60
CA ILE A 63 -9.14 26.40 -10.75
C ILE A 63 -9.73 27.12 -11.96
N ARG A 64 -9.33 28.38 -12.19
CA ARG A 64 -9.75 29.14 -13.38
C ARG A 64 -9.29 28.47 -14.68
N LYS A 65 -8.04 28.01 -14.74
CA LYS A 65 -7.49 27.33 -15.93
C LYS A 65 -8.11 25.95 -16.14
N LEU A 66 -8.33 25.18 -15.08
CA LEU A 66 -8.98 23.87 -15.13
C LEU A 66 -10.44 23.97 -15.61
N ARG A 67 -11.20 24.95 -15.12
CA ARG A 67 -12.57 25.24 -15.59
C ARG A 67 -12.60 25.59 -17.07
N ALA A 68 -11.66 26.41 -17.53
CA ALA A 68 -11.53 26.76 -18.95
C ALA A 68 -11.23 25.51 -19.79
N ALA A 69 -10.26 24.69 -19.37
CA ALA A 69 -9.92 23.44 -20.05
C ALA A 69 -11.10 22.47 -20.12
N GLN A 70 -11.83 22.27 -19.02
CA GLN A 70 -12.99 21.37 -18.98
C GLN A 70 -14.12 21.85 -19.90
N ARG A 71 -14.39 23.16 -19.96
CA ARG A 71 -15.37 23.74 -20.87
C ARG A 71 -14.98 23.52 -22.34
N THR A 72 -13.73 23.78 -22.68
CA THR A 72 -13.22 23.58 -24.05
C THR A 72 -13.25 22.11 -24.44
N TRP A 73 -12.98 21.20 -23.50
CA TRP A 73 -13.09 19.76 -23.74
C TRP A 73 -14.52 19.34 -24.12
N ILE A 74 -15.55 19.91 -23.49
CA ILE A 74 -16.95 19.64 -23.87
C ILE A 74 -17.19 20.01 -25.34
N THR A 75 -16.71 21.20 -25.76
CA THR A 75 -16.80 21.64 -27.15
C THR A 75 -16.05 20.70 -28.10
N TYR A 76 -14.82 20.31 -27.74
CA TYR A 76 -14.04 19.34 -28.52
C TYR A 76 -14.75 17.99 -28.66
N ARG A 77 -15.27 17.45 -27.55
CA ARG A 77 -16.00 16.18 -27.51
C ARG A 77 -17.21 16.21 -28.44
N ASP A 78 -18.01 17.27 -28.37
CA ASP A 78 -19.21 17.39 -29.19
C ASP A 78 -18.85 17.53 -30.68
N ALA A 79 -17.78 18.28 -31.01
CA ALA A 79 -17.24 18.35 -32.37
C ALA A 79 -16.69 17.01 -32.86
N HIS A 80 -15.99 16.26 -32.00
CA HIS A 80 -15.47 14.93 -32.30
C HIS A 80 -16.60 13.93 -32.57
N LEU A 81 -17.66 13.93 -31.76
CA LEU A 81 -18.87 13.13 -32.03
C LEU A 81 -19.55 13.52 -33.33
N GLY A 82 -19.57 14.81 -33.67
CA GLY A 82 -20.04 15.30 -34.98
C GLY A 82 -19.20 14.77 -36.13
N ALA A 83 -17.88 14.69 -35.97
CA ALA A 83 -16.98 14.13 -36.98
C ALA A 83 -17.13 12.60 -37.15
N LEU A 84 -17.48 11.87 -36.08
CA LEU A 84 -17.79 10.44 -36.16
C LEU A 84 -19.11 10.17 -36.90
N TYR A 85 -20.06 11.12 -36.85
CA TYR A 85 -21.38 11.01 -37.46
C TYR A 85 -21.73 12.26 -38.27
N PRO A 86 -21.03 12.52 -39.39
CA PRO A 86 -21.08 13.80 -40.11
C PRO A 86 -22.36 14.03 -40.93
N ALA A 87 -23.22 13.01 -41.04
CA ALA A 87 -24.45 13.12 -41.82
C ALA A 87 -25.36 14.25 -41.30
N ALA A 88 -25.95 15.03 -42.22
CA ALA A 88 -26.90 16.08 -41.86
C ALA A 88 -28.16 15.54 -41.13
N ASN A 89 -28.52 14.28 -41.39
CA ASN A 89 -29.52 13.54 -40.63
C ASN A 89 -28.95 12.17 -40.22
N PRO A 90 -28.27 12.09 -39.07
CA PRO A 90 -27.62 10.86 -38.62
C PRO A 90 -28.60 9.71 -38.36
N GLN A 91 -29.82 10.00 -37.91
CA GLN A 91 -30.83 8.97 -37.64
C GLN A 91 -31.30 8.29 -38.94
N ARG A 92 -31.37 9.04 -40.04
CA ARG A 92 -31.72 8.51 -41.36
C ARG A 92 -30.57 7.71 -41.98
N GLU A 93 -29.33 8.17 -41.82
CA GLU A 93 -28.15 7.55 -42.43
C GLU A 93 -27.71 6.29 -41.68
N TYR A 94 -27.57 6.37 -40.36
CA TYR A 94 -27.02 5.30 -39.52
C TYR A 94 -28.12 4.44 -38.86
N GLY A 95 -29.39 4.76 -39.12
CA GLY A 95 -30.54 3.95 -38.72
C GLY A 95 -30.80 3.89 -37.21
N SER A 96 -31.58 2.89 -36.80
CA SER A 96 -32.07 2.74 -35.42
C SER A 96 -30.98 2.46 -34.38
N ALA A 97 -29.79 2.03 -34.80
CA ALA A 97 -28.63 1.81 -33.94
C ALA A 97 -27.86 3.10 -33.61
N TYR A 98 -28.10 4.19 -34.36
CA TYR A 98 -27.39 5.47 -34.17
C TYR A 98 -27.35 5.97 -32.73
N PRO A 99 -28.47 6.00 -31.97
CA PRO A 99 -28.45 6.50 -30.60
C PRO A 99 -27.52 5.68 -29.70
N ALA A 100 -27.55 4.34 -29.80
CA ALA A 100 -26.62 3.49 -29.07
C ALA A 100 -25.17 3.78 -29.44
N CYS A 101 -24.85 3.83 -30.74
CA CYS A 101 -23.48 4.09 -31.20
C CYS A 101 -22.95 5.44 -30.70
N ARG A 102 -23.77 6.50 -30.81
CA ARG A 102 -23.40 7.84 -30.33
C ARG A 102 -23.21 7.87 -28.81
N CYS A 103 -24.09 7.22 -28.05
CA CYS A 103 -23.98 7.14 -26.59
C CYS A 103 -22.74 6.35 -26.16
N THR A 104 -22.40 5.25 -26.84
CA THR A 104 -21.17 4.49 -26.60
C THR A 104 -19.93 5.34 -26.88
N ALA A 105 -19.89 6.07 -27.99
CA ALA A 105 -18.79 6.98 -28.30
C ALA A 105 -18.65 8.11 -27.27
N LEU A 106 -19.78 8.69 -26.82
CA LEU A 106 -19.80 9.69 -25.76
C LEU A 106 -19.27 9.13 -24.43
N ALA A 107 -19.67 7.91 -24.06
CA ALA A 107 -19.18 7.23 -22.87
C ALA A 107 -17.67 7.00 -22.93
N ALA A 108 -17.14 6.54 -24.07
CA ALA A 108 -15.71 6.31 -24.27
C ALA A 108 -14.89 7.60 -24.13
N ALA A 109 -15.30 8.68 -24.81
CA ALA A 109 -14.64 9.99 -24.70
C ALA A 109 -14.67 10.52 -23.25
N THR A 110 -15.77 10.30 -22.53
CA THR A 110 -15.93 10.72 -21.14
C THR A 110 -15.03 9.91 -20.20
N LYS A 111 -14.88 8.60 -20.41
CA LYS A 111 -13.97 7.73 -19.63
C LYS A 111 -12.51 8.17 -19.79
N LEU A 112 -12.06 8.45 -21.02
CA LEU A 112 -10.71 8.99 -21.28
C LEU A 112 -10.48 10.31 -20.54
N ARG A 113 -11.46 11.22 -20.55
CA ARG A 113 -11.36 12.48 -19.82
C ARG A 113 -11.29 12.26 -18.31
N THR A 114 -12.03 11.30 -17.78
CA THR A 114 -11.95 10.94 -16.36
C THR A 114 -10.54 10.47 -15.99
N GLU A 115 -9.88 9.69 -16.84
CA GLU A 115 -8.49 9.26 -16.64
C GLU A 115 -7.52 10.45 -16.66
N GLU A 116 -7.67 11.39 -17.59
CA GLU A 116 -6.88 12.63 -17.60
C GLU A 116 -7.10 13.46 -16.32
N LEU A 117 -8.34 13.57 -15.85
CA LEU A 117 -8.67 14.29 -14.63
C LEU A 117 -8.10 13.60 -13.38
N ARG A 118 -8.02 12.27 -13.36
CA ARG A 118 -7.40 11.51 -12.26
C ARG A 118 -5.91 11.78 -12.08
N GLN A 119 -5.22 12.31 -13.09
CA GLN A 119 -3.84 12.78 -12.92
C GLN A 119 -3.73 13.98 -11.97
N TRP A 120 -4.84 14.69 -11.76
CA TRP A 120 -4.94 15.80 -10.81
C TRP A 120 -5.36 15.35 -9.41
N THR A 121 -5.84 14.11 -9.29
CA THR A 121 -6.07 13.40 -8.02
C THR A 121 -4.79 12.63 -7.63
N GLY A 122 -4.75 12.03 -6.44
CA GLY A 122 -3.53 11.45 -5.85
C GLY A 122 -2.84 10.31 -6.61
N ASP A 123 -3.38 9.88 -7.75
CA ASP A 123 -3.07 8.61 -8.40
C ASP A 123 -2.05 8.74 -9.55
N GLY A 124 -1.73 9.97 -9.96
CA GLY A 124 -0.81 10.26 -11.07
C GLY A 124 0.44 11.02 -10.64
N ALA A 125 1.19 10.50 -9.66
CA ALA A 125 2.39 11.15 -9.15
C ALA A 125 3.43 11.34 -10.27
N ALA A 126 3.73 12.60 -10.58
CA ALA A 126 4.91 12.97 -11.36
C ALA A 126 6.18 12.56 -10.60
N GLU A 127 7.14 11.96 -11.31
CA GLU A 127 8.44 11.62 -10.73
C GLU A 127 9.14 12.88 -10.19
N GLU A 128 9.83 12.75 -9.06
CA GLU A 128 10.57 13.86 -8.47
C GLU A 128 11.64 14.36 -9.46
N GLY A 129 11.44 15.58 -9.99
CA GLY A 129 12.30 16.18 -11.01
C GLY A 129 11.65 16.35 -12.38
N ASP A 130 10.45 15.83 -12.61
CA ASP A 130 9.71 16.07 -13.85
C ASP A 130 9.07 17.47 -13.85
N VAL A 131 9.80 18.43 -14.37
CA VAL A 131 9.34 19.82 -14.56
C VAL A 131 8.20 19.91 -15.60
N CYS A 132 8.04 18.91 -16.46
CA CYS A 132 7.04 18.88 -17.52
C CYS A 132 5.66 18.42 -17.02
N ALA A 133 5.57 17.76 -15.86
CA ALA A 133 4.30 17.35 -15.26
C ALA A 133 3.40 18.55 -14.87
N GLY A 134 3.97 19.75 -14.72
CA GLY A 134 3.21 20.96 -14.49
C GLY A 134 2.45 20.96 -13.16
N SER A 135 1.14 21.21 -13.19
CA SER A 135 0.31 21.41 -11.99
C SER A 135 -0.53 20.18 -11.59
N THR A 136 -0.40 19.07 -12.32
CA THR A 136 -0.84 17.75 -11.86
C THR A 136 -0.07 17.41 -10.58
N ARG A 137 -0.63 16.59 -9.71
CA ARG A 137 -0.17 16.53 -8.32
C ARG A 137 1.31 16.11 -8.24
N ARG A 138 2.13 16.97 -7.63
CA ARG A 138 3.29 16.55 -6.84
C ARG A 138 2.75 15.59 -5.79
N ALA A 139 3.30 14.39 -5.67
CA ALA A 139 3.14 13.63 -4.44
C ALA A 139 3.51 14.58 -3.29
N ARG A 140 2.54 14.95 -2.45
CA ARG A 140 2.91 15.30 -1.08
C ARG A 140 3.61 14.06 -0.55
N THR A 141 4.81 14.25 -0.04
CA THR A 141 5.62 13.26 0.68
C THR A 141 4.94 12.74 1.96
N ASP A 142 3.61 12.77 2.03
CA ASP A 142 2.80 12.27 3.12
C ASP A 142 1.72 11.35 2.53
N ALA A 143 2.05 10.06 2.55
CA ALA A 143 1.16 8.91 2.70
C ALA A 143 -0.24 8.96 2.07
N THR A 144 -0.38 8.26 0.94
CA THR A 144 -1.52 7.35 0.70
C THR A 144 -1.04 6.19 -0.17
N ALA A 145 -1.43 4.97 0.22
CA ALA A 145 -0.92 3.69 -0.25
C ALA A 145 -0.97 3.48 -1.77
N ALA A 146 -0.15 2.54 -2.25
CA ALA A 146 -0.16 2.10 -3.64
C ALA A 146 -1.57 1.63 -4.08
N PRO A 147 -1.98 1.85 -5.34
CA PRO A 147 -3.25 1.36 -5.86
C PRO A 147 -3.32 -0.16 -5.67
N GLY A 148 -4.40 -0.65 -5.07
CA GLY A 148 -4.63 -2.08 -4.87
C GLY A 148 -4.28 -2.65 -3.48
N VAL A 149 -3.83 -1.84 -2.52
CA VAL A 149 -3.45 -2.38 -1.19
C VAL A 149 -4.52 -2.17 -0.10
N GLY A 150 -5.67 -1.58 -0.42
CA GLY A 150 -6.72 -1.24 0.56
C GLY A 150 -7.27 -2.44 1.36
N LYS A 151 -7.37 -3.63 0.74
CA LYS A 151 -7.76 -4.89 1.42
C LYS A 151 -6.74 -5.31 2.51
N TYR A 152 -5.52 -4.83 2.38
CA TYR A 152 -4.35 -5.23 3.14
C TYR A 152 -3.71 -4.05 3.90
N GLU A 153 -4.47 -2.98 4.18
CA GLU A 153 -3.95 -1.78 4.85
C GLU A 153 -4.09 -1.83 6.39
N GLN A 154 -4.88 -2.79 6.91
CA GLN A 154 -5.13 -2.99 8.33
C GLN A 154 -3.85 -3.34 9.12
N ALA A 155 -3.84 -3.03 10.42
CA ALA A 155 -2.67 -3.15 11.30
C ALA A 155 -2.09 -4.57 11.40
N ASP A 156 -2.91 -5.60 11.15
CA ASP A 156 -2.53 -7.03 11.16
C ASP A 156 -2.28 -7.64 9.78
N SER A 157 -2.26 -6.79 8.75
CA SER A 157 -2.15 -7.22 7.36
C SER A 157 -0.84 -7.91 7.07
N VAL A 158 -0.92 -8.87 6.14
CA VAL A 158 0.19 -9.61 5.55
C VAL A 158 1.38 -8.71 5.23
N PHE A 159 1.13 -7.53 4.70
CA PHE A 159 2.17 -6.64 4.22
C PHE A 159 2.86 -5.79 5.31
N ARG A 160 2.53 -5.96 6.60
CA ARG A 160 3.30 -5.36 7.72
C ARG A 160 4.20 -6.38 8.42
N LYS A 161 4.13 -7.66 8.03
CA LYS A 161 4.85 -8.76 8.64
C LYS A 161 6.17 -9.01 7.90
N ARG A 162 7.19 -9.48 8.63
CA ARG A 162 8.39 -10.06 8.02
C ARG A 162 8.06 -11.47 7.54
N TRP A 163 8.26 -11.70 6.26
CA TRP A 163 8.05 -12.99 5.61
C TRP A 163 9.38 -13.69 5.47
N THR A 164 9.57 -14.76 6.22
CA THR A 164 10.79 -15.56 6.14
C THR A 164 10.55 -16.73 5.19
N LEU A 165 11.47 -16.93 4.25
CA LEU A 165 11.41 -18.03 3.30
C LEU A 165 11.48 -19.36 4.07
N VAL A 166 10.50 -20.24 3.87
CA VAL A 166 10.49 -21.59 4.44
C VAL A 166 10.77 -22.64 3.37
N GLU A 167 10.41 -22.36 2.12
CA GLU A 167 10.61 -23.27 1.00
C GLU A 167 10.82 -22.50 -0.31
N MET A 168 11.79 -22.94 -1.11
CA MET A 168 11.99 -22.48 -2.50
C MET A 168 12.20 -23.71 -3.38
N GLU A 169 11.35 -23.88 -4.39
CA GLU A 169 11.42 -24.97 -5.37
C GLU A 169 11.49 -26.40 -4.77
N GLY A 170 10.95 -26.62 -3.56
CA GLY A 170 10.99 -27.92 -2.87
C GLY A 170 12.14 -28.09 -1.86
N ARG A 171 13.07 -27.13 -1.77
CA ARG A 171 14.12 -27.10 -0.74
C ARG A 171 13.62 -26.34 0.47
N SER A 172 13.70 -26.94 1.66
CA SER A 172 13.36 -26.28 2.92
C SER A 172 14.51 -25.42 3.46
N PHE A 173 14.18 -24.30 4.11
CA PHE A 173 15.15 -23.36 4.70
C PHE A 173 14.93 -23.20 6.21
N ALA A 174 16.01 -23.07 6.97
CA ALA A 174 16.00 -22.80 8.41
C ALA A 174 16.43 -21.34 8.73
N THR A 175 16.48 -20.97 10.02
CA THR A 175 16.87 -19.65 10.53
C THR A 175 18.10 -19.06 9.82
N GLY A 176 18.01 -17.81 9.36
CA GLY A 176 18.98 -17.18 8.46
C GLY A 176 18.55 -17.14 6.99
N ALA A 177 17.38 -17.72 6.68
CA ALA A 177 16.78 -17.71 5.36
C ALA A 177 16.50 -16.29 4.80
N PRO A 178 16.43 -16.15 3.46
CA PRO A 178 15.93 -14.94 2.81
C PRO A 178 14.61 -14.48 3.42
N TYR A 179 14.42 -13.17 3.52
CA TYR A 179 13.18 -12.60 4.04
C TYR A 179 12.76 -11.36 3.25
N LEU A 180 11.46 -11.07 3.28
CA LEU A 180 10.84 -9.91 2.67
C LEU A 180 10.01 -9.15 3.70
N GLU A 181 10.11 -7.83 3.65
CA GLU A 181 9.28 -6.87 4.37
C GLU A 181 8.66 -5.94 3.36
N PHE A 182 7.34 -5.80 3.41
CA PHE A 182 6.62 -4.94 2.49
C PHE A 182 6.31 -3.60 3.16
N ASN A 183 6.42 -2.53 2.38
CA ASN A 183 5.94 -1.22 2.73
C ASN A 183 4.76 -0.88 1.83
N VAL A 184 3.57 -1.21 2.33
CA VAL A 184 2.26 -0.93 1.71
C VAL A 184 2.11 0.51 1.27
N LYS A 185 2.58 1.44 2.12
CA LYS A 185 2.40 2.88 1.89
C LYS A 185 3.23 3.38 0.72
N GLN A 186 4.38 2.75 0.48
CA GLN A 186 5.32 3.15 -0.55
C GLN A 186 5.24 2.26 -1.81
N GLY A 187 4.51 1.15 -1.77
CA GLY A 187 4.50 0.16 -2.87
C GLY A 187 5.88 -0.46 -3.08
N ARG A 188 6.69 -0.56 -2.02
CA ARG A 188 8.06 -1.05 -2.04
C ARG A 188 8.23 -2.21 -1.10
N PHE A 189 9.19 -3.07 -1.37
CA PHE A 189 9.65 -4.08 -0.42
C PHE A 189 11.15 -3.91 -0.16
N SER A 190 11.56 -4.37 1.00
CA SER A 190 12.96 -4.51 1.40
C SER A 190 13.18 -5.89 2.00
N GLY A 191 14.39 -6.42 1.94
CA GLY A 191 14.64 -7.75 2.47
C GLY A 191 16.10 -8.16 2.43
N SER A 192 16.31 -9.44 2.69
CA SER A 192 17.59 -10.13 2.49
C SER A 192 17.39 -11.30 1.54
N SER A 193 18.28 -11.46 0.57
CA SER A 193 18.37 -12.65 -0.28
C SER A 193 19.22 -13.76 0.36
N GLY A 194 19.56 -13.62 1.65
CA GLY A 194 20.46 -14.50 2.40
C GLY A 194 21.82 -13.83 2.63
N CYS A 195 22.47 -13.35 1.58
CA CYS A 195 23.77 -12.67 1.67
C CYS A 195 23.68 -11.14 1.48
N ASN A 196 22.85 -10.69 0.54
CA ASN A 196 22.75 -9.29 0.17
C ASN A 196 21.41 -8.69 0.58
N ARG A 197 21.44 -7.37 0.77
CA ARG A 197 20.22 -6.61 1.02
C ARG A 197 19.54 -6.34 -0.32
N ILE A 198 18.25 -6.58 -0.37
CA ILE A 198 17.43 -6.42 -1.58
C ILE A 198 16.36 -5.37 -1.34
N SER A 199 15.99 -4.67 -2.41
CA SER A 199 14.86 -3.75 -2.42
C SER A 199 14.25 -3.64 -3.81
N GLY A 200 12.95 -3.38 -3.87
CA GLY A 200 12.25 -3.23 -5.15
C GLY A 200 10.86 -2.63 -4.95
N GLY A 201 10.20 -2.33 -6.05
CA GLY A 201 8.77 -2.02 -6.08
C GLY A 201 7.92 -3.26 -6.31
N TYR A 202 6.64 -3.17 -5.99
CA TYR A 202 5.65 -4.18 -6.35
C TYR A 202 4.32 -3.53 -6.72
N ARG A 203 3.52 -4.23 -7.52
CA ARG A 203 2.16 -3.82 -7.91
C ARG A 203 1.20 -4.96 -7.63
N VAL A 204 0.03 -4.64 -7.09
CA VAL A 204 -1.03 -5.62 -6.81
C VAL A 204 -2.22 -5.33 -7.72
N GLY A 205 -2.65 -6.34 -8.46
CA GLY A 205 -3.88 -6.32 -9.27
C GLY A 205 -4.94 -7.22 -8.67
N PHE A 206 -6.21 -6.94 -8.94
CA PHE A 206 -7.33 -7.78 -8.49
C PHE A 206 -8.05 -8.35 -9.70
N SER A 207 -8.01 -9.67 -9.85
CA SER A 207 -8.64 -10.40 -10.94
C SER A 207 -9.63 -11.45 -10.39
N PRO A 208 -10.75 -11.75 -11.08
CA PRO A 208 -11.61 -12.86 -10.73
C PRO A 208 -10.83 -14.18 -10.96
N GLY A 209 -10.26 -14.76 -9.89
CA GLY A 209 -9.42 -15.96 -9.96
C GLY A 209 -8.13 -15.91 -9.12
N GLY A 210 -7.77 -14.74 -8.58
CA GLY A 210 -6.62 -14.55 -7.70
C GLY A 210 -6.15 -13.10 -7.67
N ASP A 211 -5.36 -12.75 -6.66
CA ASP A 211 -4.74 -11.43 -6.59
C ASP A 211 -3.41 -11.48 -7.36
N ASP A 212 -3.26 -10.62 -8.36
CA ASP A 212 -2.06 -10.51 -9.18
C ASP A 212 -0.97 -9.76 -8.41
N LEU A 213 0.28 -10.21 -8.50
CA LEU A 213 1.44 -9.54 -7.90
C LEU A 213 2.53 -9.43 -8.95
N GLY A 214 2.85 -8.21 -9.36
CA GLY A 214 3.99 -7.91 -10.22
C GLY A 214 5.13 -7.30 -9.41
N ILE A 215 6.28 -7.97 -9.38
CA ILE A 215 7.51 -7.43 -8.80
C ILE A 215 8.26 -6.63 -9.87
N THR A 216 8.70 -5.40 -9.56
CA THR A 216 9.59 -4.63 -10.44
C THR A 216 11.03 -5.14 -10.30
N PRO A 217 11.95 -4.83 -11.23
CA PRO A 217 13.34 -5.26 -11.14
C PRO A 217 13.95 -5.02 -9.75
N VAL A 218 14.61 -6.05 -9.21
CA VAL A 218 15.08 -6.05 -7.82
C VAL A 218 16.49 -5.48 -7.74
N ALA A 219 16.68 -4.43 -6.94
CA ALA A 219 18.00 -3.89 -6.64
C ALA A 219 18.65 -4.69 -5.50
N THR A 220 19.89 -5.14 -5.71
CA THR A 220 20.70 -5.85 -4.71
C THR A 220 22.03 -5.14 -4.48
N THR A 221 22.55 -5.20 -3.25
CA THR A 221 23.93 -4.75 -2.93
C THR A 221 24.93 -5.82 -3.36
N LYS A 222 26.12 -5.46 -3.84
CA LYS A 222 27.18 -6.44 -4.15
C LYS A 222 28.13 -6.62 -2.96
N ARG A 223 27.77 -7.41 -1.94
CA ARG A 223 28.72 -7.87 -0.91
C ARG A 223 29.37 -9.17 -1.37
N ALA A 224 30.66 -9.33 -1.07
CA ALA A 224 31.35 -10.59 -1.26
C ALA A 224 30.87 -11.59 -0.20
N CYS A 225 30.07 -12.57 -0.61
CA CYS A 225 29.71 -13.73 0.21
C CYS A 225 30.91 -14.69 0.20
N ALA A 226 31.32 -15.20 1.35
CA ALA A 226 32.40 -16.20 1.42
C ALA A 226 31.93 -17.61 0.99
N ASP A 227 30.62 -17.82 0.94
CA ASP A 227 29.97 -19.11 0.67
C ASP A 227 29.30 -19.13 -0.71
N ALA A 228 29.72 -20.07 -1.56
CA ALA A 228 29.18 -20.27 -2.90
C ALA A 228 27.71 -20.75 -2.88
N GLU A 229 27.29 -21.47 -1.82
CA GLU A 229 25.90 -21.89 -1.67
C GLU A 229 24.98 -20.70 -1.40
N ALA A 230 25.40 -19.77 -0.55
CA ALA A 230 24.67 -18.54 -0.26
C ALA A 230 24.47 -17.68 -1.52
N GLN A 231 25.45 -17.65 -2.42
CA GLN A 231 25.37 -16.93 -3.69
C GLN A 231 24.40 -17.59 -4.69
N GLN A 232 24.35 -18.92 -4.72
CA GLN A 232 23.37 -19.65 -5.54
C GLN A 232 21.94 -19.47 -5.02
N VAL A 233 21.77 -19.49 -3.68
CA VAL A 233 20.48 -19.21 -3.04
C VAL A 233 20.00 -17.80 -3.39
N GLU A 234 20.87 -16.79 -3.32
CA GLU A 234 20.52 -15.42 -3.72
C GLU A 234 20.06 -15.36 -5.19
N THR A 235 20.82 -15.96 -6.10
CA THR A 235 20.53 -15.92 -7.54
C THR A 235 19.18 -16.56 -7.84
N ASN A 236 18.92 -17.74 -7.27
CA ASN A 236 17.66 -18.45 -7.47
C ASN A 236 16.49 -17.69 -6.83
N PHE A 237 16.70 -17.11 -5.65
CA PHE A 237 15.70 -16.33 -4.95
C PHE A 237 15.27 -15.09 -5.75
N LEU A 238 16.24 -14.32 -6.26
CA LEU A 238 15.96 -13.14 -7.10
C LEU A 238 15.20 -13.52 -8.37
N LYS A 239 15.63 -14.59 -9.05
CA LYS A 239 14.96 -15.09 -10.25
C LYS A 239 13.51 -15.53 -9.98
N ALA A 240 13.28 -16.24 -8.89
CA ALA A 240 11.94 -16.68 -8.49
C ALA A 240 11.04 -15.50 -8.11
N LEU A 241 11.60 -14.48 -7.44
CA LEU A 241 10.86 -13.28 -7.04
C LEU A 241 10.43 -12.46 -8.27
N GLU A 242 11.30 -12.27 -9.25
CA GLU A 242 10.97 -11.56 -10.50
C GLU A 242 10.01 -12.33 -11.41
N ALA A 243 10.01 -13.67 -11.35
CA ALA A 243 9.08 -14.52 -12.08
C ALA A 243 7.67 -14.60 -11.45
N THR A 244 7.47 -14.00 -10.28
CA THR A 244 6.18 -14.03 -9.58
C THR A 244 5.15 -13.17 -10.30
N THR A 245 3.98 -13.76 -10.56
CA THR A 245 2.83 -13.08 -11.18
C THR A 245 1.58 -13.10 -10.31
N ARG A 246 1.49 -14.02 -9.35
CA ARG A 246 0.32 -14.22 -8.48
C ARG A 246 0.76 -14.57 -7.07
N PHE A 247 -0.07 -14.22 -6.09
CA PHE A 247 0.13 -14.64 -4.70
C PHE A 247 -1.14 -15.21 -4.09
N GLN A 248 -0.95 -16.03 -3.05
CA GLN A 248 -2.02 -16.51 -2.21
C GLN A 248 -1.61 -16.39 -0.74
N VAL A 249 -2.55 -15.90 0.06
CA VAL A 249 -2.40 -15.80 1.50
C VAL A 249 -3.33 -16.81 2.16
N GLU A 250 -2.77 -17.69 2.98
CA GLU A 250 -3.52 -18.62 3.84
C GLU A 250 -2.97 -18.53 5.27
N GLY A 251 -3.69 -17.85 6.16
CA GLY A 251 -3.26 -17.68 7.56
C GLY A 251 -1.92 -16.96 7.68
N ASP A 252 -0.90 -17.67 8.18
CA ASP A 252 0.47 -17.20 8.37
C ASP A 252 1.41 -17.60 7.22
N VAL A 253 0.88 -18.17 6.13
CA VAL A 253 1.66 -18.62 4.98
C VAL A 253 1.31 -17.78 3.75
N VAL A 254 2.35 -17.30 3.08
CA VAL A 254 2.25 -16.64 1.77
C VAL A 254 2.91 -17.53 0.74
N ARG A 255 2.19 -17.82 -0.33
CA ARG A 255 2.69 -18.57 -1.48
C ARG A 255 2.73 -17.67 -2.70
N LEU A 256 3.88 -17.61 -3.36
CA LEU A 256 4.09 -16.88 -4.60
C LEU A 256 4.12 -17.88 -5.77
N TYR A 257 3.43 -17.52 -6.84
CA TYR A 257 3.25 -18.35 -8.03
C TYR A 257 3.71 -17.59 -9.27
N ALA A 258 4.20 -18.34 -10.26
CA ALA A 258 4.26 -17.89 -11.64
C ALA A 258 2.93 -18.22 -12.35
N THR A 259 3.00 -18.56 -13.64
CA THR A 259 1.86 -19.00 -14.45
C THR A 259 1.39 -20.43 -14.18
N ASN A 260 2.12 -21.20 -13.37
CA ASN A 260 1.82 -22.58 -13.00
C ASN A 260 1.19 -22.69 -11.59
N ASP A 261 0.61 -23.85 -11.29
CA ASP A 261 -0.07 -24.10 -10.00
C ASP A 261 0.88 -24.55 -8.87
N ARG A 262 2.18 -24.66 -9.14
CA ARG A 262 3.18 -24.98 -8.12
C ARG A 262 3.77 -23.69 -7.54
N PRO A 263 3.80 -23.52 -6.21
CA PRO A 263 4.41 -22.34 -5.60
C PRO A 263 5.92 -22.31 -5.88
N LEU A 264 6.43 -21.14 -6.28
CA LEU A 264 7.86 -20.88 -6.45
C LEU A 264 8.53 -20.64 -5.10
N LEU A 265 7.89 -19.82 -4.28
CA LEU A 265 8.36 -19.39 -2.97
C LEU A 265 7.23 -19.54 -1.96
N THR A 266 7.52 -20.21 -0.86
CA THR A 266 6.64 -20.28 0.30
C THR A 266 7.31 -19.53 1.43
N PHE A 267 6.61 -18.52 1.94
CA PHE A 267 7.00 -17.76 3.11
C PHE A 267 6.07 -18.08 4.26
N ARG A 268 6.61 -18.00 5.47
CA ARG A 268 5.82 -17.92 6.69
C ARG A 268 6.02 -16.56 7.31
N VAL A 269 5.03 -16.05 8.04
CA VAL A 269 5.24 -14.96 8.98
C VAL A 269 6.38 -15.40 9.89
N GLY A 270 7.57 -14.81 9.70
CA GLY A 270 8.58 -14.86 10.73
C GLY A 270 7.91 -14.21 11.92
N ALA A 271 7.78 -14.95 13.02
CA ALA A 271 7.04 -14.51 14.20
C ALA A 271 7.22 -13.00 14.36
N MET A 272 6.17 -12.24 14.05
CA MET A 272 6.00 -10.98 14.76
C MET A 272 6.11 -11.47 16.20
N GLU A 273 7.14 -11.02 16.90
CA GLU A 273 7.00 -11.01 18.34
C GLU A 273 5.63 -10.40 18.57
N THR A 274 4.71 -11.23 19.08
CA THR A 274 3.49 -10.78 19.70
C THR A 274 3.94 -10.01 20.92
N SER A 275 4.50 -8.82 20.67
CA SER A 275 4.63 -7.76 21.63
C SER A 275 3.21 -7.25 21.83
N ASN A 276 2.45 -8.04 22.58
CA ASN A 276 1.50 -7.47 23.52
C ASN A 276 2.18 -6.23 24.12
N VAL A 277 1.63 -5.05 23.85
CA VAL A 277 1.68 -3.88 24.73
C VAL A 277 3.10 -3.56 25.25
N THR A 278 3.74 -2.52 24.68
CA THR A 278 4.87 -1.75 25.27
C THR A 278 6.30 -2.22 24.96
N ALA A 279 6.73 -2.20 23.69
CA ALA A 279 8.16 -2.08 23.40
C ALA A 279 8.53 -0.59 23.42
N MET A 280 8.81 -0.06 24.61
CA MET A 280 9.47 1.24 24.75
C MET A 280 10.92 1.10 24.30
N ASP A 281 11.38 1.96 23.39
CA ASP A 281 12.81 2.10 23.14
C ASP A 281 13.48 2.65 24.39
N SER A 282 14.65 2.12 24.73
CA SER A 282 15.36 2.50 25.94
C SER A 282 16.67 3.22 25.63
N VAL A 283 16.83 4.43 26.18
CA VAL A 283 18.10 5.15 26.18
C VAL A 283 18.82 4.84 27.48
N LYS A 284 19.96 4.16 27.38
CA LYS A 284 20.79 3.75 28.52
C LYS A 284 22.02 4.64 28.63
N GLY A 285 22.41 4.95 29.86
CA GLY A 285 23.64 5.70 30.12
C GLY A 285 24.01 5.73 31.59
N THR A 286 25.06 6.47 31.91
CA THR A 286 25.52 6.66 33.29
C THR A 286 25.61 8.16 33.62
N VAL A 287 25.16 8.52 34.81
CA VAL A 287 25.30 9.86 35.36
C VAL A 287 26.58 9.92 36.18
N THR A 288 27.48 10.84 35.84
CA THR A 288 28.72 11.14 36.57
C THR A 288 28.81 12.65 36.83
N TYR A 289 29.56 13.05 37.87
CA TYR A 289 29.96 14.44 38.08
C TYR A 289 31.42 14.51 38.54
N LEU A 290 32.10 15.62 38.22
CA LEU A 290 33.55 15.75 38.37
C LEU A 290 34.00 15.99 39.82
N GLN A 291 33.11 16.50 40.67
CA GLN A 291 33.45 16.84 42.05
C GLN A 291 33.62 15.57 42.88
N ARG A 292 34.69 15.50 43.68
CA ARG A 292 34.97 14.37 44.60
C ARG A 292 34.14 14.47 45.88
N ILE A 293 32.85 14.71 45.75
CA ILE A 293 31.90 14.87 46.87
C ILE A 293 30.99 13.65 46.88
N ALA A 294 30.71 13.09 48.06
CA ALA A 294 29.75 12.02 48.19
C ALA A 294 28.33 12.53 47.97
N LEU A 295 27.54 11.80 47.19
CA LEU A 295 26.13 12.09 47.01
C LEU A 295 25.40 12.04 48.36
N ALA A 296 24.58 13.07 48.65
CA ALA A 296 23.79 13.12 49.87
C ALA A 296 22.84 11.91 49.98
N PRO A 297 22.57 11.38 51.19
CA PRO A 297 21.76 10.18 51.38
C PRO A 297 20.30 10.33 50.92
N GLY A 298 19.79 11.57 50.86
CA GLY A 298 18.46 11.91 50.34
C GLY A 298 18.43 12.41 48.90
N ALA A 299 19.55 12.34 48.15
CA ALA A 299 19.60 12.88 46.80
C ALA A 299 18.71 12.11 45.82
N THR A 300 18.12 12.84 44.87
CA THR A 300 17.38 12.26 43.74
C THR A 300 18.00 12.69 42.42
N VAL A 301 18.17 11.74 41.51
CA VAL A 301 18.66 12.00 40.14
C VAL A 301 17.47 11.98 39.19
N GLU A 302 17.19 13.12 38.56
CA GLU A 302 16.18 13.26 37.52
C GLU A 302 16.87 13.21 36.14
N VAL A 303 16.43 12.31 35.28
CA VAL A 303 16.88 12.17 33.89
C VAL A 303 15.67 12.41 32.98
N LYS A 304 15.80 13.32 32.01
CA LYS A 304 14.74 13.67 31.05
C LYS A 304 15.24 13.61 29.61
N LEU A 305 14.45 13.01 28.74
CA LEU A 305 14.58 13.11 27.29
C LEU A 305 13.65 14.23 26.80
N LEU A 306 14.22 15.25 26.15
CA LEU A 306 13.53 16.47 25.75
C LEU A 306 13.59 16.66 24.24
N ASP A 307 12.49 17.03 23.61
CA ASP A 307 12.46 17.57 22.25
C ASP A 307 12.74 19.07 22.29
N VAL A 308 13.81 19.47 21.59
CA VAL A 308 14.33 20.85 21.51
C VAL A 308 14.29 21.39 20.06
N SER A 309 13.41 20.83 19.22
CA SER A 309 13.35 21.16 17.79
C SER A 309 12.83 22.56 17.50
N ARG A 310 11.96 23.10 18.36
CA ARG A 310 11.39 24.44 18.22
C ARG A 310 12.32 25.47 18.84
N ALA A 311 12.84 26.39 18.01
CA ALA A 311 13.51 27.59 18.51
C ALA A 311 12.49 28.45 19.29
N ASP A 312 12.92 29.03 20.40
CA ASP A 312 12.14 29.99 21.22
C ASP A 312 10.87 29.46 21.90
N ALA A 313 10.72 28.13 22.01
CA ALA A 313 9.63 27.49 22.75
C ALA A 313 10.16 26.57 23.87
N PRO A 314 9.39 26.38 24.97
CA PRO A 314 9.74 25.41 26.01
C PRO A 314 9.91 24.00 25.45
N SER A 315 10.96 23.30 25.87
CA SER A 315 11.25 21.93 25.45
C SER A 315 10.16 20.96 25.90
N VAL A 316 9.75 20.04 25.03
CA VAL A 316 8.71 19.03 25.35
C VAL A 316 9.33 17.78 25.94
N THR A 317 8.85 17.31 27.10
CA THR A 317 9.34 16.08 27.73
C THR A 317 8.79 14.83 27.03
N ILE A 318 9.69 13.99 26.53
CA ILE A 318 9.38 12.73 25.83
C ILE A 318 9.38 11.56 26.81
N ALA A 319 10.38 11.50 27.69
CA ALA A 319 10.50 10.51 28.74
C ALA A 319 11.18 11.11 29.97
N GLU A 320 10.86 10.57 31.15
CA GLU A 320 11.39 11.01 32.43
C GLU A 320 11.63 9.80 33.34
N GLN A 321 12.75 9.81 34.05
CA GLN A 321 13.08 8.84 35.09
C GLN A 321 13.63 9.58 36.30
N VAL A 322 13.10 9.26 37.48
CA VAL A 322 13.62 9.74 38.76
C VAL A 322 14.22 8.55 39.51
N ILE A 323 15.50 8.66 39.85
CA ILE A 323 16.29 7.63 40.50
C ILE A 323 16.60 8.08 41.92
N LYS A 324 16.36 7.20 42.89
CA LYS A 324 16.78 7.35 44.29
C LYS A 324 18.01 6.46 44.50
N PRO A 325 19.23 7.00 44.58
CA PRO A 325 20.44 6.18 44.58
C PRO A 325 20.64 5.35 45.85
N ALA A 326 19.87 5.59 46.92
CA ALA A 326 19.84 4.77 48.14
C ALA A 326 21.23 4.44 48.70
N GLY A 327 22.14 5.43 48.72
CA GLY A 327 23.52 5.28 49.18
C GLY A 327 24.54 4.93 48.09
N GLN A 328 24.10 4.62 46.88
CA GLN A 328 24.97 4.41 45.71
C GLN A 328 25.61 5.73 45.27
N GLN A 329 26.94 5.73 45.13
CA GLN A 329 27.72 6.84 44.58
C GLN A 329 27.77 6.78 43.05
N VAL A 330 28.08 7.90 42.40
CA VAL A 330 28.28 7.95 40.94
C VAL A 330 29.46 7.05 40.51
N PRO A 331 29.38 6.37 39.35
CA PRO A 331 28.38 6.47 38.29
C PRO A 331 27.02 5.82 38.62
N ILE A 332 25.92 6.54 38.32
CA ILE A 332 24.54 6.02 38.47
C ILE A 332 23.99 5.66 37.10
N ALA A 333 23.69 4.38 36.88
CA ALA A 333 23.09 3.92 35.64
C ALA A 333 21.62 4.36 35.53
N PHE A 334 21.20 4.76 34.33
CA PHE A 334 19.80 5.06 34.03
C PHE A 334 19.34 4.32 32.76
N GLU A 335 18.02 4.10 32.68
CA GLU A 335 17.35 3.50 31.53
C GLU A 335 16.06 4.28 31.29
N LEU A 336 16.10 5.23 30.36
CA LEU A 336 14.94 6.01 29.95
C LEU A 336 14.15 5.26 28.91
N ARG A 337 12.96 4.81 29.29
CA ARG A 337 12.03 4.15 28.38
C ARG A 337 11.14 5.20 27.70
N SER A 338 11.11 5.19 26.38
CA SER A 338 10.37 6.15 25.55
C SER A 338 9.54 5.43 24.50
N ASP A 339 8.39 6.01 24.11
CA ASP A 339 7.60 5.51 23.00
C ASP A 339 8.27 5.93 21.67
N PRO A 340 8.71 4.99 20.81
CA PRO A 340 9.37 5.32 19.55
C PRO A 340 8.50 6.20 18.64
N ARG A 341 7.17 6.15 18.78
CA ARG A 341 6.23 6.98 18.00
C ARG A 341 6.29 8.47 18.35
N ARG A 342 6.94 8.83 19.46
CA ARG A 342 7.14 10.24 19.88
C ARG A 342 8.50 10.79 19.43
N ILE A 343 9.32 9.97 18.76
CA ILE A 343 10.64 10.34 18.25
C ILE A 343 10.55 10.45 16.73
N ASP A 344 10.92 11.61 16.19
CA ASP A 344 10.98 11.96 14.77
C ASP A 344 12.44 12.23 14.40
N GLU A 345 12.96 11.57 13.36
CA GLU A 345 14.36 11.71 12.93
C GLU A 345 14.72 13.13 12.47
N ARG A 346 13.73 13.97 12.12
CA ARG A 346 13.93 15.37 11.72
C ARG A 346 14.08 16.32 12.92
N HIS A 347 13.73 15.85 14.11
CA HIS A 347 13.75 16.62 15.34
C HIS A 347 15.13 16.55 16.02
N ARG A 348 15.39 17.49 16.92
CA ARG A 348 16.57 17.51 17.78
C ARG A 348 16.15 17.16 19.21
N TYR A 349 16.84 16.20 19.79
CA TYR A 349 16.59 15.75 21.16
C TYR A 349 17.78 16.05 22.08
N ALA A 350 17.48 16.39 23.32
CA ALA A 350 18.47 16.64 24.35
C ALA A 350 18.19 15.78 25.58
N LEU A 351 19.24 15.19 26.14
CA LEU A 351 19.19 14.53 27.43
C LEU A 351 19.53 15.56 28.52
N ARG A 352 18.67 15.72 29.52
CA ARG A 352 18.88 16.59 30.67
C ARG A 352 18.96 15.76 31.94
N VAL A 353 20.01 15.96 32.72
CA VAL A 353 20.20 15.30 34.01
C VAL A 353 20.29 16.35 35.11
N ARG A 354 19.57 16.15 36.21
CA ARG A 354 19.65 16.99 37.42
C ARG A 354 19.83 16.11 38.65
N ILE A 355 20.79 16.44 39.49
CA ILE A 355 20.93 15.88 40.83
C ILE A 355 20.34 16.91 41.79
N LEU A 356 19.32 16.51 42.55
CA LEU A 356 18.64 17.36 43.53
C LEU A 356 18.96 16.82 44.91
N GLU A 357 19.40 17.69 45.82
CA GLU A 357 19.53 17.35 47.24
C GLU A 357 18.13 17.35 47.87
N GLY A 358 17.77 16.24 48.52
CA GLY A 358 16.55 16.17 49.32
C GLY A 358 16.63 17.22 50.44
N ARG A 359 15.59 18.06 50.54
CA ARG A 359 15.44 19.01 51.66
C ARG A 359 15.25 18.29 52.98
#